data_AF-A0A4R8T0M8-F1
#
_entry.id   AF-A0A4R8T0M8-F1
#
_cell.length_a   1.000
_cell.length_b   1.000
_cell.length_c   1.000
_cell.angle_alpha   90.00
_cell.angle_beta   90.00
_cell.angle_gamma   90.00
#
_symmetry.space_group_name_H-M   'P 1'
#
loop_
_entity.id
_entity.type
_entity.pdbx_description
1 polymer ?
#
loop_
_entity_poly.entity_id
_entity_poly.type
_entity_poly.pdbx_seq_one_letter_code
_entity_poly.pdbx_strand_id
1 'polypeptide(L)'
;MDNIHAPTVPSGPTTVSAPNGDLAHLTFADLQRKKDDMEAELKALGAVLDSHGADMNTPLTTGDGFPRADIDVAQGRKSRDQRTLGSYDAYCLADLQQFAQQELASYISETITEA
;
A
#
# COMPACT_ATOMS: atom_id res chain seq x y z
N MET A 1 -17.01 -31.07 -6.98
CA MET A 1 -15.69 -30.63 -7.50
C MET A 1 -15.63 -29.14 -7.24
N ASP A 2 -15.12 -28.76 -6.08
CA ASP A 2 -14.95 -27.37 -5.70
C ASP A 2 -13.80 -26.79 -6.52
N ASN A 3 -14.07 -25.70 -7.22
CA ASN A 3 -13.13 -25.09 -8.14
C ASN A 3 -12.07 -24.32 -7.34
N ILE A 4 -11.00 -25.03 -6.94
CA ILE A 4 -9.87 -24.54 -6.12
C ILE A 4 -9.13 -23.36 -6.79
N HIS A 5 -9.44 -23.05 -8.04
CA HIS A 5 -8.80 -22.00 -8.84
C HIS A 5 -9.74 -20.86 -9.26
N ALA A 6 -10.95 -20.80 -8.70
CA ALA A 6 -11.81 -19.64 -8.91
C ALA A 6 -11.30 -18.48 -8.03
N PRO A 7 -10.94 -17.31 -8.59
CA PRO A 7 -10.59 -16.15 -7.77
C PRO A 7 -11.84 -15.72 -7.00
N THR A 8 -11.91 -16.08 -5.71
CA THR A 8 -13.05 -15.81 -4.82
C THR A 8 -13.01 -14.43 -4.19
N VAL A 9 -11.97 -13.64 -4.47
CA VAL A 9 -11.90 -12.26 -4.01
C VAL A 9 -12.43 -11.33 -5.10
N PRO A 10 -13.47 -10.52 -4.84
CA PRO A 10 -13.76 -9.39 -5.70
C PRO A 10 -12.47 -8.54 -5.72
N SER A 11 -11.96 -8.24 -6.91
CA SER A 11 -10.89 -7.27 -7.06
C SER A 11 -11.34 -6.00 -6.33
N GLY A 12 -10.78 -5.75 -5.15
CA GLY A 12 -10.91 -4.47 -4.47
C GLY A 12 -10.46 -3.37 -5.42
N PRO A 13 -10.82 -2.10 -5.16
CA PRO A 13 -10.41 -1.00 -6.01
C PRO A 13 -8.90 -1.13 -6.25
N THR A 14 -8.53 -1.47 -7.49
CA THR A 14 -7.13 -1.46 -7.88
C THR A 14 -6.73 -0.01 -7.71
N THR A 15 -5.81 0.26 -6.80
CA THR A 15 -5.12 1.54 -6.73
C THR A 15 -4.35 1.68 -8.03
N VAL A 16 -5.08 2.10 -9.07
CA VAL A 16 -4.49 2.68 -10.27
C VAL A 16 -3.69 3.86 -9.73
N SER A 17 -2.37 3.67 -9.66
CA SER A 17 -1.41 4.69 -9.26
C SER A 17 -1.90 6.01 -9.84
N ALA A 18 -2.36 6.92 -8.96
CA ALA A 18 -2.78 8.23 -9.41
C ALA A 18 -1.61 8.80 -10.22
N PRO A 19 -1.84 9.36 -11.42
CA PRO A 19 -0.76 9.84 -12.26
C PRO A 19 0.12 10.77 -11.43
N ASN A 20 1.43 10.46 -11.39
CA ASN A 20 2.46 11.21 -10.65
C ASN A 20 2.31 12.71 -10.94
N GLY A 21 1.60 13.44 -10.08
CA GLY A 21 1.20 14.83 -10.32
C GLY A 21 -0.09 15.25 -9.61
N ASP A 22 -1.04 14.34 -9.41
CA ASP A 22 -2.34 14.69 -8.82
C ASP A 22 -2.28 14.93 -7.29
N LEU A 23 -1.20 14.49 -6.65
CA LEU A 23 -0.97 14.65 -5.21
C LEU A 23 -0.59 16.08 -4.81
N ALA A 24 0.02 16.84 -5.72
CA ALA A 24 0.53 18.19 -5.43
C ALA A 24 -0.58 19.24 -5.24
N HIS A 25 -1.80 18.95 -5.70
CA HIS A 25 -2.95 19.84 -5.59
C HIS A 25 -3.88 19.49 -4.41
N LEU A 26 -3.57 18.44 -3.65
CA LEU A 26 -4.39 18.00 -2.53
C LEU A 26 -4.12 18.84 -1.27
N THR A 27 -5.18 19.09 -0.50
CA THR A 27 -5.03 19.73 0.81
C THR A 27 -4.38 18.77 1.80
N PHE A 28 -3.85 19.28 2.91
CA PHE A 28 -3.29 18.44 3.98
C PHE A 28 -4.29 17.38 4.48
N ALA A 29 -5.57 17.75 4.61
CA ALA A 29 -6.63 16.84 5.04
C ALA A 29 -6.88 15.72 4.02
N ASP A 30 -6.78 16.03 2.72
CA ASP A 30 -6.93 15.04 1.66
C ASP A 30 -5.72 14.11 1.58
N LEU A 31 -4.50 14.65 1.77
CA LEU A 31 -3.28 13.86 1.90
C LEU A 31 -3.34 12.89 3.09
N GLN A 32 -3.83 13.35 4.24
CA GLN A 32 -4.00 12.51 5.43
C GLN A 32 -4.99 11.38 5.18
N ARG A 33 -6.17 11.69 4.62
CA ARG A 33 -7.17 10.68 4.28
C ARG A 33 -6.59 9.64 3.32
N LYS A 34 -5.88 10.10 2.29
CA LYS A 34 -5.27 9.23 1.30
C LYS A 34 -4.21 8.31 1.94
N LYS A 35 -3.42 8.82 2.90
CA LYS A 35 -2.47 8.02 3.67
C LYS A 35 -3.19 6.92 4.46
N ASP A 36 -4.24 7.27 5.18
CA ASP A 36 -5.00 6.34 6.01
C ASP A 36 -5.68 5.25 5.15
N ASP A 37 -6.20 5.61 3.98
CA ASP A 37 -6.79 4.67 3.01
C ASP A 37 -5.74 3.67 2.49
N MET A 38 -4.53 4.13 2.17
CA MET A 38 -3.42 3.26 1.75
C MET A 38 -2.94 2.34 2.87
N GLU A 39 -2.82 2.84 4.10
CA GLU A 39 -2.46 2.00 5.26
C GLU A 39 -3.52 0.92 5.52
N ALA A 40 -4.80 1.25 5.34
CA ALA A 40 -5.90 0.29 5.44
C ALA A 40 -5.83 -0.78 4.32
N GLU A 41 -5.53 -0.40 3.08
CA GLU A 41 -5.36 -1.33 1.97
C GLU A 41 -4.16 -2.27 2.19
N LEU A 42 -3.02 -1.74 2.62
CA LEU A 42 -1.84 -2.54 2.94
C LEU A 42 -2.13 -3.57 4.04
N LYS A 43 -2.93 -3.19 5.04
CA LYS A 43 -3.39 -4.09 6.10
C LYS A 43 -4.32 -5.18 5.56
N ALA A 44 -5.26 -4.82 4.68
CA ALA A 44 -6.15 -5.79 4.03
C ALA A 44 -5.37 -6.79 3.16
N LEU A 45 -4.42 -6.32 2.36
CA LEU A 45 -3.53 -7.18 1.55
C LEU A 45 -2.68 -8.11 2.43
N GLY A 46 -2.22 -7.63 3.58
CA GLY A 46 -1.56 -8.46 4.59
C GLY A 46 -2.45 -9.59 5.09
N ALA A 47 -3.70 -9.29 5.47
CA ALA A 47 -4.66 -10.28 5.92
C ALA A 47 -5.00 -11.32 4.84
N VAL A 48 -5.04 -10.91 3.56
CA VAL A 48 -5.20 -11.83 2.42
C VAL A 48 -4.02 -12.80 2.36
N LEU A 49 -2.79 -12.30 2.44
CA LEU A 49 -1.59 -13.15 2.46
C LEU A 49 -1.63 -14.15 3.64
N ASP A 50 -1.93 -13.67 4.85
CA ASP A 50 -2.02 -14.50 6.05
C ASP A 50 -3.09 -15.60 5.93
N SER A 51 -4.25 -15.30 5.32
CA SER A 51 -5.32 -16.29 5.11
C SER A 51 -4.93 -17.43 4.18
N HIS A 52 -3.94 -17.21 3.31
CA HIS A 52 -3.37 -18.21 2.41
C HIS A 52 -2.11 -18.86 3.00
N GLY A 53 -1.79 -18.61 4.28
CA GLY A 53 -0.62 -19.17 4.95
C GLY A 53 0.71 -18.72 4.33
N ALA A 54 0.73 -17.56 3.68
CA ALA A 54 1.90 -17.00 3.03
C ALA A 54 2.15 -15.58 3.55
N ASP A 55 3.40 -15.20 3.77
CA ASP A 55 3.79 -13.81 4.03
C ASP A 55 4.52 -13.21 2.82
N MET A 56 5.19 -12.07 2.96
CA MET A 56 6.01 -11.48 1.89
C MET A 56 7.27 -12.30 1.55
N ASN A 57 7.75 -13.13 2.48
CA ASN A 57 9.03 -13.85 2.41
C ASN A 57 8.87 -15.34 2.10
N THR A 58 7.64 -15.85 2.16
CA THR A 58 7.33 -17.27 2.01
C THR A 58 7.67 -17.70 0.57
N PRO A 59 8.38 -18.82 0.36
CA PRO A 59 8.63 -19.32 -0.98
C PRO A 59 7.32 -19.61 -1.72
N LEU A 60 7.19 -19.07 -2.93
CA LEU A 60 6.06 -19.34 -3.83
C LEU A 60 6.26 -20.61 -4.67
N THR A 61 7.46 -21.18 -4.61
CA THR A 61 7.85 -22.41 -5.28
C THR A 61 8.38 -23.40 -4.26
N THR A 62 8.23 -24.68 -4.57
CA THR A 62 8.86 -25.78 -3.84
C THR A 62 10.38 -25.78 -4.13
N GLY A 63 11.17 -26.50 -3.34
CA GLY A 63 12.64 -26.53 -3.47
C GLY A 63 13.17 -27.11 -4.79
N ASP A 64 12.33 -27.81 -5.54
CA ASP A 64 12.56 -28.33 -6.89
C ASP A 64 12.24 -27.30 -8.00
N GLY A 65 11.72 -26.12 -7.64
CA GLY A 65 11.40 -25.02 -8.55
C GLY A 65 9.98 -25.04 -9.11
N PHE A 66 9.13 -25.99 -8.71
CA PHE A 66 7.74 -26.02 -9.16
C PHE A 66 6.83 -25.10 -8.32
N PRO A 67 5.74 -24.54 -8.90
CA PRO A 67 4.74 -23.82 -8.13
C PRO A 67 4.18 -24.68 -7.00
N ARG A 68 4.04 -24.09 -5.82
CA ARG A 68 3.44 -24.78 -4.68
C ARG A 68 1.97 -25.10 -4.95
N ALA A 69 1.55 -26.31 -4.57
CA ALA A 69 0.17 -26.79 -4.78
C ALA A 69 -0.80 -26.36 -3.68
N ASP A 70 -0.28 -25.95 -2.52
CA ASP A 70 -1.04 -25.60 -1.33
C ASP A 70 -1.43 -24.12 -1.23
N ILE A 71 -0.98 -23.29 -2.19
CA ILE A 71 -1.26 -21.83 -2.23
C ILE A 71 -1.61 -21.37 -3.65
N ASP A 72 -2.45 -20.34 -3.78
CA ASP A 72 -2.63 -19.66 -5.05
C ASP A 72 -1.43 -18.74 -5.33
N VAL A 73 -0.46 -19.29 -6.07
CA VAL A 73 0.78 -18.59 -6.43
C VAL A 73 0.51 -17.31 -7.24
N ALA A 74 -0.53 -17.30 -8.09
CA ALA A 74 -0.82 -16.14 -8.93
C ALA A 74 -1.38 -14.98 -8.10
N GLN A 75 -2.31 -15.26 -7.18
CA GLN A 75 -2.81 -14.27 -6.23
C GLN A 75 -1.71 -13.80 -5.29
N GLY A 76 -0.90 -14.72 -4.75
CA GLY A 76 0.24 -14.39 -3.90
C GLY A 76 1.20 -13.41 -4.57
N ARG A 77 1.57 -13.63 -5.84
CA ARG A 77 2.41 -12.68 -6.61
C ARG A 77 1.76 -11.31 -6.72
N LYS A 78 0.51 -11.25 -7.15
CA LYS A 78 -0.21 -9.97 -7.31
C LYS A 78 -0.32 -9.20 -6.00
N SER A 79 -0.69 -9.87 -4.90
CA SER A 79 -0.79 -9.23 -3.59
C SER A 79 0.57 -8.72 -3.09
N ARG A 80 1.66 -9.45 -3.34
CA ARG A 80 3.02 -8.98 -3.00
C ARG A 80 3.46 -7.79 -3.83
N ASP A 81 3.22 -7.82 -5.14
CA ASP A 81 3.56 -6.72 -6.04
C ASP A 81 2.80 -5.46 -5.64
N GLN A 82 1.50 -5.58 -5.39
CA GLN A 82 0.63 -4.47 -4.97
C GLN A 82 1.02 -3.92 -3.59
N ARG A 83 1.30 -4.80 -2.61
CA ARG A 83 1.77 -4.38 -1.29
C ARG A 83 3.12 -3.67 -1.36
N THR A 84 4.03 -4.14 -2.21
CA THR A 84 5.35 -3.52 -2.40
C THR A 84 5.20 -2.13 -3.01
N LEU A 85 4.44 -2.00 -4.09
CA LEU A 85 4.19 -0.72 -4.75
C LEU A 85 3.49 0.26 -3.79
N GLY A 86 2.39 -0.15 -3.16
CA GLY A 86 1.65 0.69 -2.22
C GLY A 86 2.47 1.11 -0.99
N SER A 87 3.44 0.30 -0.56
CA SER A 87 4.36 0.69 0.53
C SER A 87 5.25 1.86 0.10
N TYR A 88 5.80 1.83 -1.12
CA TYR A 88 6.59 2.95 -1.65
C TYR A 88 5.75 4.23 -1.79
N ASP A 89 4.52 4.10 -2.29
CA ASP A 89 3.60 5.24 -2.41
C ASP A 89 3.27 5.86 -1.05
N ALA A 90 3.01 5.03 -0.04
CA ALA A 90 2.75 5.48 1.32
C ALA A 90 3.96 6.21 1.95
N TYR A 91 5.19 5.71 1.72
CA TYR A 91 6.41 6.40 2.18
C TYR A 91 6.55 7.79 1.56
N CYS A 92 6.36 7.92 0.25
CA CYS A 92 6.45 9.22 -0.43
C CYS A 92 5.40 10.21 0.08
N LEU A 93 4.20 9.74 0.43
CA LEU A 93 3.16 10.59 0.99
C LEU A 93 3.44 11.05 2.42
N ALA A 94 4.00 10.16 3.24
CA ALA A 94 4.43 10.52 4.59
C ALA A 94 5.52 11.61 4.53
N ASP A 95 6.51 11.46 3.64
CA ASP A 95 7.57 12.46 3.45
C ASP A 95 7.01 13.81 3.00
N LEU A 96 6.06 13.82 2.04
CA LEU A 96 5.41 15.03 1.57
C LEU A 96 4.60 15.72 2.68
N GLN A 97 3.83 14.95 3.46
CA GLN A 97 3.11 15.49 4.61
C GLN A 97 4.05 16.10 5.65
N GLN A 98 5.17 15.45 5.94
CA GLN A 98 6.14 15.94 6.92
C GLN A 98 6.81 17.24 6.47
N PHE A 99 7.14 17.35 5.17
CA PHE A 99 7.62 18.62 4.59
C PHE A 99 6.59 19.75 4.73
N ALA A 100 5.33 19.48 4.40
CA ALA A 100 4.25 20.47 4.52
C ALA A 100 4.03 20.92 5.98
N GLN A 101 4.14 20.00 6.95
CA GLN A 101 4.07 20.34 8.37
C GLN A 101 5.25 21.20 8.83
N GLN A 102 6.44 20.93 8.31
CA GLN A 102 7.64 21.67 8.69
C GLN A 102 7.62 23.11 8.15
N GLU A 103 7.14 23.33 6.93
CA GLU A 103 6.88 24.66 6.34
C GLU A 103 5.85 25.46 7.14
N LEU A 104 4.75 24.83 7.56
CA LEU A 104 3.77 25.50 8.41
C LEU A 104 4.35 25.83 9.80
N ALA A 105 5.13 24.92 10.37
CA ALA A 105 5.76 25.12 11.68
C ALA A 105 6.81 26.25 11.66
N SER A 106 7.63 26.34 10.59
CA SER A 106 8.60 27.43 10.45
C SER A 106 7.90 28.78 10.28
N TYR A 107 6.88 28.86 9.43
CA TYR A 107 6.12 30.10 9.20
C TYR A 107 5.46 30.64 10.49
N ILE A 108 4.86 29.76 11.29
CA ILE A 108 4.26 30.13 12.58
C ILE A 108 5.34 30.59 13.57
N SER A 109 6.50 29.93 13.59
CA SER A 109 7.61 30.32 14.47
C SER A 109 8.18 31.70 14.12
N GLU A 110 8.34 32.00 12.83
CA GLU A 110 8.84 33.31 12.38
C GLU A 110 7.86 34.44 12.71
N THR A 111 6.56 34.23 12.44
CA THR A 111 5.52 35.22 12.73
C THR A 111 5.33 35.50 14.23
N ILE A 112 5.53 34.51 15.10
CA ILE A 112 5.47 34.70 16.56
C ILE A 112 6.74 35.39 17.09
N THR A 113 7.90 35.21 16.46
CA THR A 113 9.18 35.77 16.94
C THR A 113 9.36 37.24 16.52
N GLU A 114 8.70 37.70 15.45
CA GLU A 114 8.69 39.10 15.02
C GLU A 114 7.62 39.99 15.68
N ALA A 115 6.76 39.44 16.56
CA ALA A 115 5.71 40.14 17.30
C ALA A 115 6.08 40.42 18.76
#